data_AF-A0A194XNA3-F1
#
_entry.id   AF-A0A194XNA3-F1
#
_cell.length_a   1.000
_cell.length_b   1.000
_cell.length_c   1.000
_cell.angle_alpha   90.00
_cell.angle_beta   90.00
_cell.angle_gamma   90.00
#
_symmetry.space_group_name_H-M   'P 1'
#
loop_
_entity.id
_entity.type
_entity.pdbx_description
1 polymer ?
#
loop_
_entity_poly.entity_id
_entity_poly.type
_entity_poly.pdbx_seq_one_letter_code
_entity_poly.pdbx_strand_id
1 'polypeptide(L)'
;MAKNFPIGISLGLDHLTSACITHDNQSLPVACVKSSNVWKKFFLDTLRVKRSSEEQREYLEKEGAADIITSALSEIQKATEARIGKALTIEVVCYPEHFRHDDYAAFLARTVYREYPMVKNSAQLKSYLYCASLAYGLNTSEALGYDPGFDIEDSNSLLIYFDYQTEFLEVSIVGVAKYYHVRERWFRIEGFGGTDNIASDEEIVDMKARFRDLLDAQALDHGCGPTQLEDYRRIVFSGEAVASEFEKIRIAVTKVVPDFIDGFRDFIDPQWVSAFGAARMAKENTLNPPVYVGHCF
;
A
#
# COMPACT_ATOMS: atom_id res chain seq x y z
N MET A 1 20.84 12.69 22.89
CA MET A 1 20.53 12.78 21.45
C MET A 1 19.38 11.82 21.19
N ALA A 2 18.25 12.30 20.65
CA ALA A 2 17.13 11.43 20.32
C ALA A 2 17.59 10.39 19.30
N LYS A 3 17.42 9.10 19.61
CA LYS A 3 17.67 8.02 18.63
C LYS A 3 16.74 8.28 17.45
N ASN A 4 17.30 8.48 16.25
CA ASN A 4 16.48 8.48 15.05
C ASN A 4 15.88 7.08 14.93
N PHE A 5 14.57 7.04 14.74
CA PHE A 5 13.84 5.82 14.54
C PHE A 5 14.12 5.23 13.17
N PRO A 6 13.93 3.91 13.02
CA PRO A 6 14.11 3.23 11.76
C PRO A 6 13.22 3.83 10.67
N ILE A 7 13.74 3.84 9.45
CA ILE A 7 13.13 4.48 8.28
C ILE A 7 12.38 3.42 7.48
N GLY A 8 11.12 3.72 7.16
CA GLY A 8 10.37 3.03 6.13
C GLY A 8 10.32 3.85 4.85
N ILE A 9 10.40 3.17 3.71
CA ILE A 9 10.21 3.80 2.39
C ILE A 9 9.04 3.15 1.65
N SER A 10 8.42 3.90 0.73
CA SER A 10 7.40 3.41 -0.19
C SER A 10 7.75 3.77 -1.62
N LEU A 11 7.66 2.77 -2.51
CA LEU A 11 7.88 2.89 -3.94
C LEU A 11 6.54 3.12 -4.65
N GLY A 12 6.07 4.38 -4.70
CA GLY A 12 4.85 4.76 -5.41
C GLY A 12 5.07 4.98 -6.92
N LEU A 13 3.99 5.15 -7.67
CA LEU A 13 4.06 5.42 -9.12
C LEU A 13 4.74 6.77 -9.39
N ASP A 14 4.14 7.85 -8.90
CA ASP A 14 4.55 9.22 -9.21
C ASP A 14 5.53 9.80 -8.21
N HIS A 15 5.44 9.40 -6.94
CA HIS A 15 6.39 9.74 -5.90
C HIS A 15 6.90 8.53 -5.12
N LEU A 16 8.18 8.62 -4.74
CA LEU A 16 8.82 7.77 -3.75
C LEU A 16 8.79 8.52 -2.42
N THR A 17 8.34 7.87 -1.35
CA THR A 17 8.15 8.52 -0.04
C THR A 17 8.90 7.78 1.06
N SER A 18 9.29 8.51 2.10
CA SER A 18 9.93 7.95 3.30
C SER A 18 9.43 8.59 4.58
N ALA A 19 9.36 7.80 5.64
CA ALA A 19 8.90 8.25 6.94
C ALA A 19 9.65 7.58 8.08
N CYS A 20 9.55 8.17 9.27
CA CYS A 20 9.97 7.57 10.52
C CYS A 20 8.85 7.64 11.56
N ILE A 21 8.98 6.84 12.61
CA ILE A 21 8.20 7.00 13.83
C ILE A 21 9.00 7.84 14.82
N THR A 22 8.40 8.51 15.77
CA THR A 22 9.13 9.22 16.83
C THR A 22 9.09 8.44 18.15
N HIS A 23 9.72 8.99 19.18
CA HIS A 23 9.79 8.35 20.50
C HIS A 23 8.45 8.37 21.23
N ASP A 24 7.65 9.38 20.93
CA ASP A 24 6.24 9.55 21.29
C ASP A 24 5.29 8.85 20.31
N ASN A 25 5.80 7.95 19.45
CA ASN A 25 5.02 7.10 18.56
C ASN A 25 4.22 7.86 17.48
N GLN A 26 4.67 9.05 17.10
CA GLN A 26 4.09 9.82 15.99
C GLN A 26 4.78 9.46 14.68
N SER A 27 4.01 9.35 13.59
CA SER A 27 4.56 9.21 12.25
C SER A 27 4.99 10.59 11.73
N LEU A 28 6.22 10.70 11.23
CA LEU A 28 6.74 11.91 10.60
C LEU A 28 7.13 11.64 9.14
N PRO A 29 6.62 12.45 8.19
CA PRO A 29 7.10 12.40 6.82
C PRO A 29 8.53 12.95 6.76
N VAL A 30 9.40 12.30 5.98
CA VAL A 30 10.81 12.69 5.87
C VAL A 30 11.10 13.23 4.48
N ALA A 31 10.97 12.40 3.43
CA ALA A 31 11.26 12.80 2.07
C ALA A 31 10.18 12.32 1.10
N CYS A 32 9.92 13.13 0.08
CA CYS A 32 9.05 12.83 -1.04
C CYS A 32 9.79 13.24 -2.32
N VAL A 33 10.06 12.27 -3.19
CA VAL A 33 10.83 12.46 -4.42
C VAL A 33 9.95 12.10 -5.60
N LYS A 34 9.86 12.98 -6.60
CA LYS A 34 9.17 12.64 -7.85
C LYS A 34 9.90 11.50 -8.54
N SER A 35 9.18 10.44 -8.85
CA SER A 35 9.71 9.26 -9.54
C SER A 35 10.24 9.60 -10.92
N SER A 36 11.33 8.95 -11.31
CA SER A 36 11.88 9.04 -12.66
C SER A 36 10.91 8.49 -13.72
N ASN A 37 10.99 9.00 -14.95
CA ASN A 37 10.16 8.49 -16.06
C ASN A 37 10.44 7.00 -16.35
N VAL A 38 11.67 6.54 -16.09
CA VAL A 38 12.05 5.14 -16.26
C VAL A 38 11.32 4.26 -15.26
N TRP A 39 11.29 4.66 -13.97
CA TRP A 39 10.50 3.98 -12.95
C TRP A 39 9.02 3.96 -13.29
N LYS A 40 8.44 5.11 -13.67
CA LYS A 40 7.01 5.21 -14.03
C LYS A 40 6.63 4.26 -15.17
N LYS A 41 7.45 4.23 -16.23
CA LYS A 41 7.22 3.33 -17.36
C LYS A 41 7.27 1.87 -16.91
N PHE A 42 8.30 1.49 -16.14
CA PHE A 42 8.42 0.13 -15.60
C PHE A 42 7.23 -0.25 -14.70
N PHE A 43 6.80 0.66 -13.82
CA PHE A 43 5.63 0.47 -12.96
C PHE A 43 4.37 0.21 -13.80
N LEU A 44 4.08 1.05 -14.80
CA LEU A 44 2.88 0.92 -15.62
C LEU A 44 2.92 -0.31 -16.53
N ASP A 45 4.09 -0.66 -17.08
CA ASP A 45 4.27 -1.84 -17.94
C ASP A 45 4.07 -3.15 -17.17
N THR A 46 4.54 -3.20 -15.91
CA THR A 46 4.31 -4.35 -15.01
C THR A 46 2.87 -4.40 -14.50
N LEU A 47 2.21 -3.25 -14.39
CA LEU A 47 0.82 -3.12 -13.97
C LEU A 47 -0.19 -3.55 -15.05
N ARG A 48 0.04 -3.14 -16.30
CA ARG A 48 -0.92 -3.24 -17.41
C ARG A 48 -0.77 -4.53 -18.23
N VAL A 49 0.45 -5.04 -18.36
CA VAL A 49 0.72 -6.21 -19.22
C VAL A 49 0.77 -7.48 -18.37
N LYS A 50 -0.26 -8.32 -18.52
CA LYS A 50 -0.29 -9.65 -17.93
C LYS A 50 0.72 -10.54 -18.66
N ARG A 51 1.72 -11.01 -17.92
CA ARG A 51 2.78 -11.91 -18.39
C ARG A 51 2.71 -13.20 -17.59
N SER A 52 2.98 -14.32 -18.24
CA SER A 52 3.30 -15.58 -17.55
C SER A 52 4.59 -15.43 -16.74
N SER A 53 4.81 -16.30 -15.74
CA SER A 53 6.02 -16.27 -14.91
C SER A 53 7.32 -16.31 -15.73
N GLU A 54 7.37 -17.11 -16.79
CA GLU A 54 8.54 -17.17 -17.69
C GLU A 54 8.78 -15.82 -18.40
N GLU A 55 7.73 -15.24 -18.99
CA GLU A 55 7.80 -13.92 -19.64
C GLU A 55 8.14 -12.80 -18.66
N GLN A 56 7.70 -12.89 -17.40
CA GLN A 56 8.04 -11.92 -16.35
C GLN A 56 9.55 -11.93 -16.10
N ARG A 57 10.17 -13.10 -15.95
CA ARG A 57 11.61 -13.24 -15.70
C ARG A 57 12.43 -12.68 -16.87
N GLU A 58 12.10 -13.08 -18.09
CA GLU A 58 12.78 -12.57 -19.29
C GLU A 58 12.63 -11.05 -19.42
N TYR A 59 11.43 -10.51 -19.17
CA TYR A 59 11.18 -9.08 -19.18
C TYR A 59 12.04 -8.34 -18.14
N LEU A 60 12.10 -8.84 -16.90
CA LEU A 60 12.87 -8.23 -15.82
C LEU A 60 14.36 -8.16 -16.13
N GLU A 61 14.91 -9.23 -16.72
CA GLU A 61 16.32 -9.26 -17.15
C GLU A 61 16.56 -8.30 -18.31
N LYS A 62 15.71 -8.36 -19.34
CA LYS A 62 15.85 -7.56 -20.57
C LYS A 62 15.75 -6.06 -20.31
N GLU A 63 14.82 -5.63 -19.46
CA GLU A 63 14.61 -4.20 -19.18
C GLU A 63 15.61 -3.64 -18.16
N GLY A 64 16.53 -4.45 -17.64
CA GLY A 64 17.46 -4.01 -16.61
C GLY A 64 16.73 -3.61 -15.32
N ALA A 65 15.69 -4.36 -14.94
CA ALA A 65 14.82 -4.01 -13.81
C ALA A 65 15.58 -3.81 -12.50
N ALA A 66 16.71 -4.51 -12.31
CA ALA A 66 17.56 -4.33 -11.15
C ALA A 66 18.11 -2.89 -11.05
N ASP A 67 18.58 -2.32 -12.16
CA ASP A 67 19.12 -0.96 -12.18
C ASP A 67 18.02 0.08 -11.98
N ILE A 68 16.83 -0.17 -12.53
CA ILE A 68 15.65 0.68 -12.35
C ILE A 68 15.23 0.73 -10.88
N ILE A 69 15.13 -0.44 -10.23
CA ILE A 69 14.79 -0.57 -8.82
C ILE A 69 15.88 0.05 -7.93
N THR A 70 17.16 -0.29 -8.16
CA THR A 70 18.29 0.26 -7.41
C THR A 70 18.36 1.78 -7.53
N SER A 71 18.06 2.33 -8.72
CA SER A 71 18.02 3.78 -8.92
C SER A 71 16.91 4.43 -8.09
N ALA A 72 15.68 3.90 -8.13
CA ALA A 72 14.56 4.43 -7.33
C ALA A 72 14.86 4.37 -5.81
N LEU A 73 15.39 3.24 -5.34
CA LEU A 73 15.83 3.07 -3.95
C LEU A 73 16.90 4.09 -3.54
N SER A 74 17.91 4.28 -4.40
CA SER A 74 18.99 5.24 -4.16
C SER A 74 18.48 6.69 -4.14
N GLU A 75 17.55 7.05 -5.02
CA GLU A 75 16.95 8.39 -5.08
C GLU A 75 16.25 8.75 -3.77
N ILE A 76 15.35 7.88 -3.29
CA ILE A 76 14.63 8.15 -2.03
C ILE A 76 15.56 8.08 -0.81
N GLN A 77 16.55 7.19 -0.80
CA GLN A 77 17.54 7.14 0.27
C GLN A 77 18.32 8.46 0.37
N LYS A 78 18.89 8.94 -0.75
CA LYS A 78 19.67 10.19 -0.78
C LYS A 78 18.85 11.39 -0.32
N ALA A 79 17.60 11.49 -0.77
CA ALA A 79 16.70 12.56 -0.34
C ALA A 79 16.40 12.48 1.15
N THR A 80 16.20 11.28 1.68
CA THR A 80 15.96 11.04 3.11
C THR A 80 17.19 11.40 3.95
N GLU A 81 18.39 10.96 3.53
CA GLU A 81 19.66 11.29 4.20
C GLU A 81 19.95 12.80 4.19
N ALA A 82 19.68 13.47 3.06
CA ALA A 82 19.81 14.91 2.95
C ALA A 82 18.89 15.65 3.92
N ARG A 83 17.65 15.16 4.11
CA ARG A 83 16.70 15.77 5.05
C ARG A 83 17.08 15.55 6.51
N ILE A 84 17.58 14.36 6.85
CA ILE A 84 17.95 13.99 8.22
C ILE A 84 19.35 14.51 8.59
N GLY A 85 20.22 14.74 7.61
CA GLY A 85 21.59 15.23 7.81
C GLY A 85 22.60 14.15 8.22
N LYS A 86 22.29 12.86 7.99
CA LYS A 86 23.21 11.74 8.22
C LYS A 86 22.84 10.52 7.38
N ALA A 87 23.81 9.62 7.20
CA ALA A 87 23.58 8.30 6.62
C ALA A 87 22.57 7.51 7.47
N LEU A 88 21.69 6.77 6.80
CA LEU A 88 20.63 6.00 7.46
C LEU A 88 20.56 4.58 6.91
N THR A 89 19.89 3.73 7.68
CA THR A 89 19.54 2.38 7.28
C THR A 89 18.06 2.35 6.95
N ILE A 90 17.75 1.90 5.73
CA ILE A 90 16.39 1.56 5.35
C ILE A 90 16.10 0.17 5.90
N GLU A 91 15.07 0.05 6.72
CA GLU A 91 14.73 -1.22 7.38
C GLU A 91 13.52 -1.90 6.77
N VAL A 92 12.62 -1.14 6.15
CA VAL A 92 11.42 -1.67 5.51
C VAL A 92 11.19 -0.97 4.18
N VAL A 93 10.91 -1.78 3.16
CA VAL A 93 10.55 -1.32 1.83
C VAL A 93 9.10 -1.73 1.54
N CYS A 94 8.27 -0.72 1.34
CA CYS A 94 6.91 -0.90 0.85
C CYS A 94 6.92 -0.85 -0.69
N TYR A 95 6.32 -1.86 -1.32
CA TYR A 95 6.35 -2.05 -2.78
C TYR A 95 4.95 -2.04 -3.41
N PRO A 96 4.84 -1.82 -4.74
CA PRO A 96 3.56 -1.74 -5.44
C PRO A 96 2.70 -3.01 -5.28
N GLU A 97 1.41 -2.87 -5.03
CA GLU A 97 0.54 -4.03 -4.72
C GLU A 97 0.55 -5.10 -5.84
N HIS A 98 0.63 -4.69 -7.11
CA HIS A 98 0.64 -5.62 -8.23
C HIS A 98 1.90 -6.49 -8.33
N PHE A 99 2.95 -6.22 -7.55
CA PHE A 99 4.13 -7.09 -7.51
C PHE A 99 3.92 -8.33 -6.64
N ARG A 100 2.95 -8.29 -5.71
CA ARG A 100 2.81 -9.21 -4.57
C ARG A 100 2.77 -10.70 -4.94
N HIS A 101 2.22 -11.06 -6.09
CA HIS A 101 1.88 -12.44 -6.44
C HIS A 101 2.68 -13.01 -7.62
N ASP A 102 3.80 -12.36 -7.97
CA ASP A 102 4.51 -12.62 -9.21
C ASP A 102 6.03 -12.72 -9.00
N ASP A 103 6.76 -13.13 -10.04
CA ASP A 103 8.23 -13.13 -10.02
C ASP A 103 8.80 -11.71 -9.78
N TYR A 104 7.97 -10.67 -9.96
CA TYR A 104 8.23 -9.29 -9.56
C TYR A 104 8.59 -9.13 -8.08
N ALA A 105 7.82 -9.70 -7.15
CA ALA A 105 8.14 -9.59 -5.71
C ALA A 105 9.45 -10.30 -5.37
N ALA A 106 9.68 -11.49 -5.95
CA ALA A 106 10.91 -12.24 -5.72
C ALA A 106 12.14 -11.49 -6.26
N PHE A 107 12.02 -10.89 -7.45
CA PHE A 107 13.08 -10.11 -8.08
C PHE A 107 13.36 -8.81 -7.30
N LEU A 108 12.32 -8.11 -6.86
CA LEU A 108 12.44 -6.94 -5.99
C LEU A 108 13.17 -7.31 -4.70
N ALA A 109 12.76 -8.40 -4.03
CA ALA A 109 13.38 -8.83 -2.79
C ALA A 109 14.88 -9.12 -2.97
N ARG A 110 15.26 -9.84 -4.03
CA ARG A 110 16.69 -10.09 -4.34
C ARG A 110 17.47 -8.79 -4.53
N THR A 111 16.89 -7.84 -5.25
CA THR A 111 17.51 -6.52 -5.50
C THR A 111 17.67 -5.77 -4.18
N VAL A 112 16.61 -5.67 -3.38
CA VAL A 112 16.62 -4.99 -2.08
C VAL A 112 17.59 -5.64 -1.10
N TYR A 113 17.66 -6.97 -1.00
CA TYR A 113 18.62 -7.64 -0.10
C TYR A 113 20.07 -7.38 -0.48
N ARG A 114 20.35 -7.22 -1.78
CA ARG A 114 21.68 -6.86 -2.27
C ARG A 114 22.04 -5.42 -1.92
N GLU A 115 21.14 -4.47 -2.13
CA GLU A 115 21.39 -3.05 -1.88
C GLU A 115 21.31 -2.68 -0.39
N TYR A 116 20.46 -3.36 0.38
CA TYR A 116 20.21 -3.12 1.80
C TYR A 116 20.38 -4.39 2.63
N PRO A 117 21.62 -4.73 3.04
CA PRO A 117 21.90 -5.92 3.83
C PRO A 117 21.20 -6.01 5.20
N MET A 118 20.64 -4.89 5.68
CA MET A 118 19.85 -4.84 6.93
C MET A 118 18.40 -5.27 6.74
N VAL A 119 17.92 -5.32 5.49
CA VAL A 119 16.68 -5.97 5.12
C VAL A 119 16.99 -7.46 4.96
N LYS A 120 16.58 -8.27 5.94
CA LYS A 120 17.00 -9.67 6.08
C LYS A 120 15.99 -10.68 5.54
N ASN A 121 14.72 -10.30 5.44
CA ASN A 121 13.66 -11.22 5.05
C ASN A 121 12.41 -10.50 4.53
N SER A 122 11.43 -11.31 4.11
CA SER A 122 10.16 -10.86 3.54
C SER A 122 9.20 -10.22 4.55
N ALA A 123 9.52 -10.22 5.84
CA ALA A 123 8.80 -9.39 6.81
C ALA A 123 9.15 -7.91 6.63
N GLN A 124 10.31 -7.58 6.08
CA GLN A 124 10.76 -6.20 5.84
C GLN A 124 10.46 -5.70 4.42
N LEU A 125 9.86 -6.54 3.58
CA LEU A 125 9.35 -6.17 2.25
C LEU A 125 7.86 -6.46 2.20
N LYS A 126 7.03 -5.42 2.17
CA LYS A 126 5.57 -5.55 2.20
C LYS A 126 4.88 -4.81 1.08
N SER A 127 3.76 -5.34 0.67
CA SER A 127 2.93 -4.72 -0.35
C SER A 127 2.30 -3.43 0.18
N TYR A 128 1.96 -2.55 -0.75
CA TYR A 128 1.39 -1.24 -0.50
C TYR A 128 0.18 -1.28 0.43
N LEU A 129 -0.81 -2.13 0.13
CA LEU A 129 -2.03 -2.19 0.92
C LEU A 129 -1.75 -2.69 2.34
N TYR A 130 -0.80 -3.63 2.49
CA TYR A 130 -0.39 -4.09 3.82
C TYR A 130 0.17 -2.94 4.66
N CYS A 131 1.10 -2.17 4.10
CA CYS A 131 1.66 -1.01 4.80
C CYS A 131 0.58 0.02 5.10
N ALA A 132 -0.33 0.30 4.16
CA ALA A 132 -1.45 1.20 4.40
C ALA A 132 -2.29 0.77 5.60
N SER A 133 -2.59 -0.54 5.76
CA SER A 133 -3.29 -1.05 6.94
C SER A 133 -2.56 -0.74 8.25
N LEU A 134 -1.24 -0.91 8.29
CA LEU A 134 -0.42 -0.65 9.47
C LEU A 134 -0.36 0.84 9.83
N ALA A 135 -0.36 1.73 8.83
CA ALA A 135 -0.36 3.17 9.02
C ALA A 135 -1.53 3.64 9.88
N TYR A 136 -2.67 2.96 9.76
CA TYR A 136 -3.89 3.19 10.52
C TYR A 136 -4.05 2.25 11.73
N GLY A 137 -3.15 1.27 11.90
CA GLY A 137 -3.23 0.27 12.98
C GLY A 137 -4.33 -0.77 12.77
N LEU A 138 -4.76 -0.98 11.52
CA LEU A 138 -5.89 -1.85 11.13
C LEU A 138 -5.60 -3.36 11.26
N ASN A 139 -4.50 -3.69 11.92
CA ASN A 139 -4.16 -5.03 12.40
C ASN A 139 -4.46 -5.21 13.90
N THR A 140 -5.29 -4.32 14.48
CA THR A 140 -5.73 -4.35 15.87
C THR A 140 -7.25 -4.30 15.96
N SER A 141 -7.81 -4.94 16.99
CA SER A 141 -9.26 -4.97 17.25
C SER A 141 -9.89 -3.58 17.32
N GLU A 142 -9.27 -2.67 18.07
CA GLU A 142 -9.78 -1.35 18.40
C GLU A 142 -9.83 -0.47 17.15
N ALA A 143 -8.79 -0.53 16.31
CA ALA A 143 -8.77 0.26 15.08
C ALA A 143 -9.87 -0.17 14.09
N LEU A 144 -10.17 -1.48 14.06
CA LEU A 144 -11.26 -2.09 13.29
C LEU A 144 -12.65 -1.88 13.93
N GLY A 145 -12.71 -1.42 15.18
CA GLY A 145 -13.96 -1.08 15.87
C GLY A 145 -14.55 -2.19 16.73
N TYR A 146 -13.77 -3.23 17.01
CA TYR A 146 -14.10 -4.23 18.02
C TYR A 146 -13.68 -3.77 19.42
N ASP A 147 -14.15 -4.51 20.42
CA ASP A 147 -13.71 -4.32 21.80
C ASP A 147 -12.21 -4.61 21.96
N PRO A 148 -11.52 -3.94 22.91
CA PRO A 148 -10.11 -4.18 23.18
C PRO A 148 -9.81 -5.66 23.47
N GLY A 149 -8.85 -6.22 22.74
CA GLY A 149 -8.44 -7.63 22.89
C GLY A 149 -9.35 -8.65 22.19
N PHE A 150 -10.33 -8.20 21.39
CA PHE A 150 -11.08 -9.08 20.51
C PHE A 150 -10.13 -9.80 19.54
N ASP A 151 -10.32 -11.10 19.37
CA ASP A 151 -9.51 -11.89 18.44
C ASP A 151 -9.99 -11.69 17.00
N ILE A 152 -9.24 -10.89 16.25
CA ILE A 152 -9.58 -10.57 14.86
C ILE A 152 -9.26 -11.71 13.88
N GLU A 153 -8.53 -12.74 14.29
CA GLU A 153 -8.16 -13.87 13.41
C GLU A 153 -9.37 -14.71 13.00
N ASP A 154 -10.38 -14.83 13.87
CA ASP A 154 -11.61 -15.58 13.62
C ASP A 154 -12.74 -14.73 13.01
N SER A 155 -12.43 -13.48 12.61
CA SER A 155 -13.42 -12.52 12.09
C SER A 155 -13.25 -12.26 10.60
N ASN A 156 -14.38 -12.14 9.89
CA ASN A 156 -14.39 -11.64 8.52
C ASN A 156 -14.24 -10.11 8.53
N SER A 157 -13.02 -9.60 8.72
CA SER A 157 -12.76 -8.16 8.74
C SER A 157 -12.29 -7.69 7.37
N LEU A 158 -13.10 -6.89 6.70
CA LEU A 158 -12.82 -6.34 5.37
C LEU A 158 -12.46 -4.86 5.44
N LEU A 159 -11.50 -4.47 4.63
CA LEU A 159 -11.14 -3.08 4.34
C LEU A 159 -11.43 -2.76 2.89
N ILE A 160 -11.82 -1.51 2.62
CA ILE A 160 -11.95 -0.99 1.26
C ILE A 160 -10.86 0.07 1.05
N TYR A 161 -10.03 -0.11 0.03
CA TYR A 161 -9.02 0.86 -0.37
C TYR A 161 -9.45 1.56 -1.65
N PHE A 162 -9.37 2.89 -1.67
CA PHE A 162 -9.40 3.67 -2.91
C PHE A 162 -8.01 4.27 -3.13
N ASP A 163 -7.31 3.72 -4.11
CA ASP A 163 -5.99 4.17 -4.52
C ASP A 163 -6.11 5.05 -5.77
N TYR A 164 -6.11 6.37 -5.56
CA TYR A 164 -6.30 7.36 -6.61
C TYR A 164 -4.94 7.93 -7.04
N GLN A 165 -4.38 7.34 -8.10
CA GLN A 165 -3.11 7.71 -8.73
C GLN A 165 -3.36 8.63 -9.94
N THR A 166 -2.28 9.20 -10.52
CA THR A 166 -2.43 10.08 -11.70
C THR A 166 -2.96 9.36 -12.94
N GLU A 167 -2.70 8.06 -13.05
CA GLU A 167 -3.01 7.27 -14.24
C GLU A 167 -4.24 6.38 -14.06
N PHE A 168 -4.75 6.23 -12.84
CA PHE A 168 -5.86 5.34 -12.55
C PHE A 168 -6.47 5.56 -11.16
N LEU A 169 -7.69 5.07 -10.98
CA LEU A 169 -8.28 4.74 -9.69
C LEU A 169 -8.38 3.22 -9.55
N GLU A 170 -7.79 2.65 -8.51
CA GLU A 170 -8.00 1.26 -8.11
C GLU A 170 -8.83 1.19 -6.83
N VAL A 171 -9.83 0.32 -6.83
CA VAL A 171 -10.65 0.04 -5.64
C VAL A 171 -10.48 -1.42 -5.28
N SER A 172 -10.06 -1.69 -4.04
CA SER A 172 -9.77 -3.04 -3.55
C SER A 172 -10.53 -3.36 -2.28
N ILE A 173 -11.14 -4.54 -2.21
CA ILE A 173 -11.61 -5.17 -0.96
C ILE A 173 -10.50 -6.10 -0.48
N VAL A 174 -10.17 -5.97 0.81
CA VAL A 174 -9.07 -6.69 1.44
C VAL A 174 -9.55 -7.30 2.75
N GLY A 175 -9.41 -8.62 2.90
CA GLY A 175 -9.54 -9.30 4.18
C GLY A 175 -8.31 -9.09 5.03
N VAL A 176 -8.51 -8.73 6.31
CA VAL A 176 -7.43 -8.44 7.25
C VAL A 176 -7.60 -9.17 8.57
N ALA A 177 -6.47 -9.58 9.13
CA ALA A 177 -6.33 -9.97 10.53
C ALA A 177 -5.01 -9.39 11.08
N LYS A 178 -4.50 -9.90 12.20
CA LYS A 178 -3.28 -9.37 12.81
C LYS A 178 -2.06 -9.62 11.94
N TYR A 179 -1.99 -10.81 11.34
CA TYR A 179 -0.90 -11.22 10.45
C TYR A 179 -1.34 -11.51 9.02
N TYR A 180 -2.64 -11.46 8.77
CA TYR A 180 -3.25 -11.74 7.48
C TYR A 180 -3.67 -10.45 6.79
N HIS A 181 -3.47 -10.40 5.47
CA HIS A 181 -3.91 -9.29 4.63
C HIS A 181 -3.96 -9.79 3.20
N VAL A 182 -5.15 -10.02 2.66
CA VAL A 182 -5.33 -10.58 1.31
C VAL A 182 -6.31 -9.73 0.54
N ARG A 183 -5.89 -9.33 -0.67
CA ARG A 183 -6.78 -8.64 -1.61
C ARG A 183 -7.73 -9.68 -2.20
N GLU A 184 -8.99 -9.57 -1.85
CA GLU A 184 -10.03 -10.52 -2.24
C GLU A 184 -10.61 -10.16 -3.61
N ARG A 185 -10.96 -8.88 -3.77
CA ARG A 185 -11.54 -8.36 -5.01
C ARG A 185 -11.04 -6.97 -5.28
N TRP A 186 -11.02 -6.59 -6.55
CA TRP A 186 -10.66 -5.24 -6.96
C TRP A 186 -11.16 -4.95 -8.36
N PHE A 187 -11.27 -3.67 -8.67
CA PHE A 187 -11.34 -3.18 -10.05
C PHE A 187 -10.45 -1.95 -10.20
N ARG A 188 -10.14 -1.62 -11.45
CA ARG A 188 -9.41 -0.41 -11.79
C ARG A 188 -10.09 0.33 -12.93
N ILE A 189 -10.08 1.66 -12.85
CA ILE A 189 -10.48 2.57 -13.92
C ILE A 189 -9.22 3.32 -14.37
N GLU A 190 -8.69 2.93 -15.52
CA GLU A 190 -7.53 3.59 -16.14
C GLU A 190 -7.94 4.99 -16.63
N GLY A 191 -7.04 5.96 -16.48
CA GLY A 191 -7.25 7.34 -16.88
C GLY A 191 -8.24 8.13 -16.02
N PHE A 192 -8.66 7.59 -14.88
CA PHE A 192 -9.66 8.22 -14.00
C PHE A 192 -9.20 9.62 -13.54
N GLY A 193 -9.94 10.66 -13.91
CA GLY A 193 -9.61 12.06 -13.66
C GLY A 193 -8.69 12.72 -14.69
N GLY A 194 -8.34 12.00 -15.76
CA GLY A 194 -7.54 12.53 -16.86
C GLY A 194 -6.19 13.12 -16.41
N THR A 195 -5.67 14.08 -17.18
CA THR A 195 -4.34 14.66 -16.95
C THR A 195 -4.23 15.52 -15.69
N ASP A 196 -5.36 16.02 -15.19
CA ASP A 196 -5.41 16.94 -14.06
C ASP A 196 -5.82 16.24 -12.76
N ASN A 197 -6.06 14.92 -12.81
CA ASN A 197 -6.64 14.11 -11.73
C ASN A 197 -7.97 14.65 -11.23
N ILE A 198 -8.81 15.21 -12.10
CA ILE A 198 -10.13 15.73 -11.74
C ILE A 198 -11.18 14.85 -12.41
N ALA A 199 -11.85 14.01 -11.61
CA ALA A 199 -12.87 13.09 -12.09
C ALA A 199 -14.07 13.85 -12.66
N SER A 200 -14.49 13.44 -13.86
CA SER A 200 -15.75 13.86 -14.48
C SER A 200 -16.95 13.22 -13.78
N ASP A 201 -18.15 13.78 -14.00
CA ASP A 201 -19.38 13.21 -13.44
C ASP A 201 -19.65 11.81 -14.00
N GLU A 202 -19.33 11.57 -15.28
CA GLU A 202 -19.45 10.26 -15.92
C GLU A 202 -18.51 9.23 -15.29
N GLU A 203 -17.27 9.61 -15.02
CA GLU A 203 -16.30 8.75 -14.34
C GLU A 203 -16.77 8.39 -12.93
N ILE A 204 -17.31 9.35 -12.18
CA ILE A 204 -17.89 9.11 -10.85
C ILE A 204 -19.12 8.18 -10.93
N VAL A 205 -19.94 8.28 -11.99
CA VAL A 205 -21.06 7.37 -12.23
C VAL A 205 -20.57 5.94 -12.52
N ASP A 206 -19.58 5.78 -13.39
CA ASP A 206 -18.97 4.48 -13.68
C ASP A 206 -18.35 3.86 -12.42
N MET A 207 -17.59 4.65 -11.65
CA MET A 207 -17.00 4.21 -10.39
C MET A 207 -18.05 3.70 -9.40
N LYS A 208 -19.16 4.41 -9.20
CA LYS A 208 -20.25 3.96 -8.32
C LYS A 208 -20.88 2.65 -8.79
N ALA A 209 -21.07 2.49 -10.10
CA ALA A 209 -21.63 1.27 -10.67
C ALA A 209 -20.71 0.07 -10.40
N ARG A 210 -19.43 0.19 -10.75
CA ARG A 210 -18.42 -0.86 -10.50
C ARG A 210 -18.21 -1.14 -9.02
N PHE A 211 -18.29 -0.11 -8.18
CA PHE A 211 -18.21 -0.29 -6.73
C PHE A 211 -19.37 -1.09 -6.19
N ARG A 212 -20.60 -0.85 -6.67
CA ARG A 212 -21.76 -1.67 -6.32
C ARG A 212 -21.58 -3.11 -6.79
N ASP A 213 -21.17 -3.31 -8.05
CA ASP A 213 -20.92 -4.65 -8.59
C ASP A 213 -19.84 -5.40 -7.80
N LEU A 214 -18.81 -4.69 -7.33
CA LEU A 214 -17.74 -5.24 -6.49
C LEU A 214 -18.28 -5.74 -5.14
N LEU A 215 -19.14 -4.96 -4.49
CA LEU A 215 -19.79 -5.32 -3.22
C LEU A 215 -20.77 -6.48 -3.40
N ASP A 216 -21.60 -6.45 -4.44
CA ASP A 216 -22.55 -7.52 -4.75
C ASP A 216 -21.81 -8.84 -5.02
N ALA A 217 -20.70 -8.78 -5.77
CA ALA A 217 -19.86 -9.94 -6.02
C ALA A 217 -19.17 -10.48 -4.75
N GLN A 218 -18.80 -9.60 -3.82
CA GLN A 218 -18.24 -9.98 -2.53
C GLN A 218 -19.29 -10.64 -1.62
N ALA A 219 -20.51 -10.10 -1.57
CA ALA A 219 -21.60 -10.65 -0.75
C ALA A 219 -22.02 -12.07 -1.19
N LEU A 220 -21.87 -12.37 -2.48
CA LEU A 220 -22.15 -13.68 -3.08
C LEU A 220 -21.02 -14.70 -2.90
N ASP A 221 -19.84 -14.28 -2.44
CA ASP A 221 -18.73 -15.20 -2.24
C ASP A 221 -19.01 -16.12 -1.04
N HIS A 222 -19.02 -17.43 -1.30
CA HIS A 222 -19.31 -18.44 -0.27
C HIS A 222 -18.04 -19.03 0.35
N GLY A 223 -16.84 -18.57 -0.04
CA GLY A 223 -15.57 -19.12 0.43
C GLY A 223 -15.41 -19.13 1.96
N CYS A 224 -15.85 -18.07 2.64
CA CYS A 224 -15.81 -17.94 4.11
C CYS A 224 -17.21 -17.68 4.74
N GLY A 225 -18.28 -17.89 3.96
CA GLY A 225 -19.64 -17.46 4.30
C GLY A 225 -20.02 -16.12 3.64
N PRO A 226 -21.31 -15.78 3.57
CA PRO A 226 -21.77 -14.58 2.90
C PRO A 226 -21.32 -13.32 3.66
N THR A 227 -20.52 -12.47 2.98
CA THR A 227 -20.06 -11.19 3.53
C THR A 227 -21.27 -10.29 3.84
N GLN A 228 -21.30 -9.73 5.05
CA GLN A 228 -22.31 -8.76 5.48
C GLN A 228 -21.74 -7.33 5.44
N LEU A 229 -22.62 -6.32 5.46
CA LEU A 229 -22.18 -4.91 5.48
C LEU A 229 -21.32 -4.58 6.71
N GLU A 230 -21.60 -5.21 7.85
CA GLU A 230 -20.84 -5.04 9.09
C GLU A 230 -19.42 -5.60 9.02
N ASP A 231 -19.12 -6.51 8.08
CA ASP A 231 -17.77 -7.03 7.87
C ASP A 231 -16.83 -5.96 7.31
N TYR A 232 -17.35 -4.96 6.59
CA TYR A 232 -16.58 -3.82 6.09
C TYR A 232 -16.26 -2.86 7.23
N ARG A 233 -15.08 -3.03 7.81
CA ARG A 233 -14.67 -2.29 9.00
C ARG A 233 -14.25 -0.87 8.67
N ARG A 234 -13.40 -0.66 7.66
CA ARG A 234 -12.88 0.68 7.34
C ARG A 234 -12.67 0.90 5.85
N ILE A 235 -12.67 2.17 5.47
CA ILE A 235 -12.33 2.66 4.15
C ILE A 235 -11.08 3.52 4.24
N VAL A 236 -10.09 3.26 3.39
CA VAL A 236 -8.81 3.96 3.38
C VAL A 236 -8.61 4.62 2.03
N PHE A 237 -8.20 5.88 2.08
CA PHE A 237 -7.74 6.61 0.90
C PHE A 237 -6.23 6.61 0.81
N SER A 238 -5.74 6.47 -0.41
CA SER A 238 -4.33 6.40 -0.71
C SER A 238 -4.07 6.92 -2.12
N GLY A 239 -2.83 7.32 -2.41
CA GLY A 239 -2.44 7.88 -3.70
C GLY A 239 -2.23 9.37 -3.68
N GLU A 240 -2.34 10.01 -4.85
CA GLU A 240 -1.81 11.35 -5.10
C GLU A 240 -2.82 12.34 -5.67
N ALA A 241 -4.09 11.95 -5.77
CA ALA A 241 -5.15 12.89 -6.09
C ALA A 241 -5.25 14.01 -5.04
N VAL A 242 -5.77 15.16 -5.46
CA VAL A 242 -5.98 16.27 -4.53
C VAL A 242 -7.14 15.96 -3.57
N ALA A 243 -7.12 16.55 -2.38
CA ALA A 243 -8.11 16.27 -1.32
C ALA A 243 -9.58 16.43 -1.76
N SER A 244 -9.88 17.37 -2.66
CA SER A 244 -11.24 17.56 -3.19
C SER A 244 -11.77 16.35 -3.96
N GLU A 245 -10.89 15.57 -4.57
CA GLU A 245 -11.27 14.40 -5.36
C GLU A 245 -11.53 13.19 -4.46
N PHE A 246 -10.76 13.02 -3.40
CA PHE A 246 -11.08 12.07 -2.34
C PHE A 246 -12.43 12.39 -1.68
N GLU A 247 -12.75 13.68 -1.49
CA GLU A 247 -14.07 14.09 -1.00
C GLU A 247 -15.19 13.73 -1.98
N LYS A 248 -14.99 13.90 -3.29
CA LYS A 248 -15.95 13.42 -4.31
C LYS A 248 -16.18 11.91 -4.20
N ILE A 249 -15.11 11.13 -4.05
CA ILE A 249 -15.20 9.66 -3.87
C ILE A 249 -15.97 9.34 -2.58
N ARG A 250 -15.67 10.00 -1.46
CA ARG A 250 -16.39 9.82 -0.19
C ARG A 250 -17.89 10.06 -0.36
N ILE A 251 -18.27 11.18 -0.97
CA ILE A 251 -19.68 11.52 -1.23
C ILE A 251 -20.32 10.47 -2.14
N ALA A 252 -19.61 10.00 -3.17
CA ALA A 252 -20.11 8.99 -4.10
C ALA A 252 -20.33 7.63 -3.40
N VAL A 253 -19.37 7.19 -2.58
CA VAL A 253 -19.42 5.94 -1.82
C VAL A 253 -20.55 5.96 -0.79
N THR A 254 -20.70 7.04 -0.03
CA THR A 254 -21.78 7.16 0.96
C THR A 254 -23.17 7.26 0.33
N LYS A 255 -23.28 7.72 -0.92
CA LYS A 255 -24.53 7.61 -1.70
C LYS A 255 -24.84 6.18 -2.14
N VAL A 256 -23.83 5.33 -2.35
CA VAL A 256 -24.02 3.93 -2.72
C VAL A 256 -24.35 3.09 -1.47
N VAL A 257 -23.61 3.29 -0.38
CA VAL A 257 -23.79 2.61 0.92
C VAL A 257 -23.76 3.65 2.04
N PRO A 258 -24.91 4.15 2.51
CA PRO A 258 -24.98 5.18 3.55
C PRO A 258 -24.27 4.81 4.85
N ASP A 259 -24.28 3.54 5.22
CA ASP A 259 -23.67 3.03 6.47
C ASP A 259 -22.14 3.17 6.50
N PHE A 260 -21.51 3.46 5.35
CA PHE A 260 -20.06 3.67 5.26
C PHE A 260 -19.60 5.07 5.69
N ILE A 261 -20.51 5.98 6.03
CA ILE A 261 -20.17 7.38 6.37
C ILE A 261 -19.11 7.51 7.47
N ASP A 262 -19.17 6.66 8.49
CA ASP A 262 -18.24 6.66 9.63
C ASP A 262 -17.05 5.69 9.43
N GLY A 263 -17.01 4.97 8.31
CA GLY A 263 -16.00 3.95 8.03
C GLY A 263 -14.65 4.51 7.55
N PHE A 264 -14.60 5.75 7.11
CA PHE A 264 -13.39 6.31 6.51
C PHE A 264 -12.30 6.61 7.54
N ARG A 265 -11.07 6.27 7.18
CA ARG A 265 -9.83 6.61 7.89
C ARG A 265 -8.95 7.45 6.95
N ASP A 266 -8.98 8.75 7.14
CA ASP A 266 -8.30 9.73 6.28
C ASP A 266 -7.57 10.82 7.07
N PHE A 267 -7.21 10.54 8.33
CA PHE A 267 -6.39 11.45 9.14
C PHE A 267 -4.90 11.44 8.76
N ILE A 268 -4.50 10.59 7.80
CA ILE A 268 -3.17 10.58 7.19
C ILE A 268 -3.35 11.06 5.75
N ASP A 269 -2.50 11.99 5.32
CA ASP A 269 -2.42 12.39 3.92
C ASP A 269 -2.21 11.15 3.03
N PRO A 270 -3.11 10.88 2.06
CA PRO A 270 -3.10 9.70 1.18
C PRO A 270 -1.73 9.39 0.55
N GLN A 271 -0.91 10.41 0.27
CA GLN A 271 0.42 10.24 -0.34
C GLN A 271 1.43 9.56 0.61
N TRP A 272 1.21 9.66 1.92
CA TRP A 272 2.15 9.21 2.96
C TRP A 272 1.75 7.90 3.63
N VAL A 273 0.52 7.43 3.39
CA VAL A 273 -0.08 6.28 4.07
C VAL A 273 0.86 5.07 4.07
N SER A 274 1.38 4.68 2.92
CA SER A 274 2.27 3.51 2.82
C SER A 274 3.62 3.71 3.50
N ALA A 275 4.23 4.89 3.39
CA ALA A 275 5.50 5.19 4.07
C ALA A 275 5.34 5.18 5.59
N PHE A 276 4.21 5.67 6.11
CA PHE A 276 3.90 5.61 7.55
C PHE A 276 3.73 4.18 8.01
N GLY A 277 3.06 3.34 7.21
CA GLY A 277 2.98 1.90 7.42
C GLY A 277 4.34 1.22 7.50
N ALA A 278 5.19 1.49 6.50
CA ALA A 278 6.55 0.97 6.45
C ALA A 278 7.37 1.41 7.68
N ALA A 279 7.24 2.67 8.11
CA ALA A 279 7.94 3.18 9.29
C ALA A 279 7.47 2.51 10.59
N ARG A 280 6.16 2.27 10.73
CA ARG A 280 5.61 1.52 11.89
C ARG A 280 6.15 0.10 11.93
N MET A 281 6.18 -0.58 10.79
CA MET A 281 6.78 -1.90 10.70
C MET A 281 8.28 -1.88 10.99
N ALA A 282 9.00 -0.87 10.52
CA ALA A 282 10.42 -0.73 10.78
C ALA A 282 10.69 -0.63 12.28
N LYS A 283 9.89 0.17 12.99
CA LYS A 283 9.91 0.24 14.46
C LYS A 283 9.62 -1.12 15.09
N GLU A 284 8.59 -1.82 14.64
CA GLU A 284 8.24 -3.15 15.16
C GLU A 284 9.38 -4.15 14.98
N ASN A 285 9.99 -4.20 13.80
CA ASN A 285 11.13 -5.09 13.52
C ASN A 285 12.38 -4.72 14.32
N THR A 286 12.59 -3.44 14.64
CA THR A 286 13.66 -3.01 15.54
C THR A 286 13.40 -3.46 16.99
N LEU A 287 12.16 -3.35 17.48
CA LEU A 287 11.79 -3.66 18.86
C LEU A 287 11.62 -5.15 19.10
N ASN A 288 11.03 -5.85 18.13
CA ASN A 288 10.70 -7.27 18.13
C ASN A 288 11.26 -7.93 16.86
N PRO A 289 12.60 -8.10 16.75
CA PRO A 289 13.19 -8.67 15.55
C PRO A 289 12.60 -10.05 15.24
N PRO A 290 12.16 -10.31 13.99
CA PRO A 290 11.58 -11.60 13.63
C PRO A 290 12.59 -12.72 13.91
N VAL A 291 12.16 -13.73 14.66
CA VAL A 291 12.95 -14.94 14.90
C VAL A 291 13.04 -15.68 13.57
N TYR A 292 14.23 -15.71 12.98
CA TYR A 292 14.45 -16.42 11.72
C TYR A 292 14.35 -17.92 11.97
N VAL A 293 13.18 -18.51 11.72
CA VAL A 293 13.03 -19.95 11.56
C VAL A 293 13.31 -20.23 10.10
N GLY A 294 14.53 -20.70 9.81
CA GLY A 294 14.99 -20.92 8.44
C GLY A 294 14.10 -21.92 7.71
N HIS A 295 13.13 -21.42 6.97
CA HIS A 295 12.46 -22.20 5.94
C HIS A 295 13.21 -21.96 4.64
N CYS A 296 13.99 -22.97 4.25
CA CYS A 296 14.47 -23.11 2.89
C CYS A 296 13.26 -23.08 1.94
N PHE A 297 13.28 -22.15 1.00
CA PHE A 297 12.46 -22.23 -0.21
C PHE A 297 13.06 -23.29 -1.14
#